data_AF-A0A537XGX7-F1
#
_entry.id   AF-A0A537XGX7-F1
#
_cell.length_a   1.000
_cell.length_b   1.000
_cell.length_c   1.000
_cell.angle_alpha   90.00
_cell.angle_beta   90.00
_cell.angle_gamma   90.00
#
_symmetry.space_group_name_H-M   'P 1'
#
loop_
_entity.id
_entity.type
_entity.pdbx_description
1 polymer ?
#
loop_
_entity_poly.entity_id
_entity_poly.type
_entity_poly.pdbx_seq_one_letter_code
_entity_poly.pdbx_strand_id
1 'polypeptide(L)'
;MAEEAAEREVVLVHPARDKPVVKATKAVVILLLLGSAGLMVIVTIGGWQALAGLQVVQIGYIIVYLVLAFYCARWNRGVLPVAAALAIVLLILAAVAGPQWFDRDRSGYTQPNMNADLVGLLTLLLIPLQVLLIGFAMRGFGQDWHVEIEEPSDEGYGGSYGPGEPVPGAA
;
A
#
# COMPACT_ATOMS: atom_id res chain seq x y z
N MET A 1 17.86 -2.27 -47.83
CA MET A 1 18.18 -1.39 -46.67
C MET A 1 16.95 -1.17 -45.77
N ALA A 2 15.90 -1.99 -45.89
CA ALA A 2 14.67 -1.91 -45.13
C ALA A 2 14.14 -3.33 -44.92
N GLU A 3 14.84 -4.13 -44.11
CA GLU A 3 14.40 -5.45 -43.61
C GLU A 3 15.45 -5.88 -42.56
N GLU A 4 15.04 -6.57 -41.49
CA GLU A 4 15.86 -7.01 -40.32
C GLU A 4 16.00 -6.06 -39.12
N ALA A 5 14.96 -5.26 -38.82
CA ALA A 5 14.65 -5.03 -37.41
C ALA A 5 13.94 -6.30 -36.90
N ALA A 6 14.72 -7.35 -36.61
CA ALA A 6 14.21 -8.48 -35.84
C ALA A 6 13.59 -7.91 -34.57
N GLU A 7 12.28 -8.06 -34.45
CA GLU A 7 11.46 -7.67 -33.32
C GLU A 7 12.03 -8.41 -32.10
N ARG A 8 13.03 -7.80 -31.45
CA ARG A 8 13.60 -8.32 -30.20
C ARG A 8 12.43 -8.32 -29.23
N GLU A 9 11.85 -9.47 -28.99
CA GLU A 9 10.80 -9.63 -28.00
C GLU A 9 11.41 -9.23 -26.66
N VAL A 10 10.97 -8.07 -26.14
CA VAL A 10 11.46 -7.51 -24.88
C VAL A 10 10.52 -7.98 -23.79
N VAL A 11 11.03 -8.73 -22.82
CA VAL A 11 10.25 -9.20 -21.66
C VAL A 11 10.45 -8.23 -20.51
N LEU A 12 9.33 -7.75 -19.95
CA LEU A 12 9.33 -6.92 -18.73
C LEU A 12 9.46 -7.83 -17.50
N VAL A 13 10.62 -7.78 -16.85
CA VAL A 13 10.92 -8.53 -15.62
C VAL A 13 10.84 -7.58 -14.41
N HIS A 14 10.37 -8.11 -13.28
CA HIS A 14 10.29 -7.39 -11.99
C HIS A 14 11.16 -8.06 -10.91
N PRO A 15 12.48 -7.81 -10.88
CA PRO A 15 13.43 -8.59 -10.07
C PRO A 15 13.16 -8.53 -8.55
N ALA A 16 12.53 -7.46 -8.08
CA ALA A 16 12.20 -7.31 -6.67
C ALA A 16 11.07 -8.26 -6.22
N ARG A 17 10.12 -8.60 -7.11
CA ARG A 17 8.87 -9.29 -6.74
C ARG A 17 9.08 -10.73 -6.29
N ASP A 18 10.19 -11.36 -6.69
CA ASP A 18 10.50 -12.74 -6.32
C ASP A 18 11.20 -12.90 -4.98
N LYS A 19 11.80 -11.81 -4.47
CA LYS A 19 12.55 -11.81 -3.21
C LYS A 19 11.60 -12.05 -2.02
N PRO A 20 11.86 -13.06 -1.15
CA PRO A 20 11.01 -13.35 0.01
C PRO A 20 10.79 -12.14 0.94
N VAL A 21 11.84 -11.34 1.15
CA VAL A 21 11.78 -10.12 1.98
C VAL A 21 10.81 -9.06 1.44
N VAL A 22 10.68 -8.95 0.12
CA VAL A 22 9.78 -8.02 -0.56
C VAL A 22 8.33 -8.50 -0.41
N LYS A 23 8.09 -9.81 -0.60
CA LYS A 23 6.78 -10.43 -0.35
C LYS A 23 6.34 -10.28 1.12
N ALA A 24 7.27 -10.42 2.07
CA ALA A 24 6.99 -10.19 3.49
C ALA A 24 6.63 -8.73 3.78
N THR A 25 7.42 -7.78 3.25
CA THR A 25 7.15 -6.34 3.40
C THR A 25 5.77 -5.98 2.84
N LYS A 26 5.41 -6.55 1.68
CA LYS A 26 4.09 -6.41 1.07
C LYS A 26 2.97 -6.92 1.98
N ALA A 27 3.12 -8.12 2.55
CA ALA A 27 2.13 -8.68 3.45
C ALA A 27 1.91 -7.78 4.68
N VAL A 28 2.99 -7.23 5.25
CA VAL A 28 2.91 -6.29 6.37
C VAL A 28 2.17 -5.00 5.99
N VAL A 29 2.50 -4.38 4.85
CA VAL A 29 1.80 -3.17 4.38
C VAL A 29 0.30 -3.42 4.18
N ILE A 30 -0.06 -4.55 3.56
CA ILE A 30 -1.47 -4.92 3.36
C ILE A 30 -2.17 -5.10 4.71
N LEU A 31 -1.54 -5.80 5.66
CA LEU A 31 -2.10 -6.01 7.00
C LEU A 31 -2.29 -4.69 7.74
N LEU A 32 -1.36 -3.75 7.63
CA LEU A 32 -1.45 -2.42 8.26
C LEU A 32 -2.57 -1.57 7.63
N LEU A 33 -2.75 -1.63 6.30
CA LEU A 33 -3.87 -0.96 5.61
C LEU A 33 -5.22 -1.52 6.04
N LEU A 34 -5.36 -2.85 6.06
CA LEU A 34 -6.58 -3.53 6.47
C LEU A 34 -6.88 -3.33 7.96
N GLY A 35 -5.86 -3.40 8.81
CA GLY A 35 -5.99 -3.10 10.24
C GLY A 35 -6.46 -1.67 10.47
N SER A 36 -5.90 -0.70 9.73
CA SER A 36 -6.31 0.70 9.81
C SER A 36 -7.76 0.88 9.35
N ALA A 37 -8.15 0.26 8.23
CA ALA A 37 -9.53 0.28 7.75
C ALA A 37 -10.50 -0.35 8.76
N GLY A 38 -10.12 -1.49 9.36
CA GLY A 38 -10.90 -2.15 10.40
C GLY A 38 -11.11 -1.27 11.63
N LEU A 39 -10.05 -0.65 12.15
CA LEU A 39 -10.15 0.32 13.26
C LEU A 39 -11.05 1.50 12.88
N MET A 40 -10.88 2.07 11.67
CA MET A 40 -11.72 3.16 11.20
C MET A 40 -13.20 2.75 11.11
N VAL A 41 -13.52 1.54 10.67
CA VAL A 41 -14.90 1.01 10.66
C VAL A 41 -15.46 0.96 12.08
N ILE A 42 -14.71 0.41 13.04
CA ILE A 42 -15.15 0.32 14.44
C ILE A 42 -15.39 1.73 15.02
N VAL A 43 -14.45 2.66 14.81
CA VAL A 43 -14.60 4.06 15.24
C VAL A 43 -15.80 4.73 14.57
N THR A 44 -16.05 4.47 13.27
CA THR A 44 -17.18 5.06 12.54
C THR A 44 -18.52 4.56 13.10
N ILE A 45 -18.64 3.26 13.35
CA ILE A 45 -19.86 2.66 13.91
C ILE A 45 -20.06 3.10 15.37
N GLY A 46 -18.99 3.08 16.17
CA GLY A 46 -19.04 3.49 17.58
C GLY A 46 -19.31 4.99 17.75
N GLY A 47 -18.72 5.82 16.90
CA GLY A 47 -18.85 7.28 16.92
C GLY A 47 -20.06 7.84 16.16
N TRP A 48 -20.87 7.01 15.49
CA TRP A 48 -21.81 7.43 14.45
C TRP A 48 -22.60 8.71 14.77
N GLN A 49 -23.27 8.75 15.92
CA GLN A 49 -24.12 9.89 16.32
C GLN A 49 -23.32 11.15 16.65
N ALA A 50 -22.06 10.99 17.06
CA ALA A 50 -21.19 12.07 17.52
C ALA A 50 -20.26 12.63 16.43
N LEU A 51 -20.22 12.00 15.24
CA LEU A 51 -19.33 12.37 14.13
C LEU A 51 -19.78 13.61 13.33
N ALA A 52 -20.98 14.16 13.58
CA ALA A 52 -21.44 15.45 13.05
C ALA A 52 -21.17 15.66 11.53
N GLY A 53 -21.48 14.65 10.70
CA GLY A 53 -21.32 14.70 9.24
C GLY A 53 -19.95 14.23 8.72
N LEU A 54 -18.95 14.01 9.57
CA LEU A 54 -17.66 13.42 9.18
C LEU A 54 -17.76 11.93 8.79
N GLN A 55 -18.91 11.29 9.00
CA GLN A 55 -19.13 9.88 8.65
C GLN A 55 -18.78 9.61 7.18
N VAL A 56 -19.19 10.49 6.27
CA VAL A 56 -18.96 10.34 4.82
C VAL A 56 -17.46 10.39 4.50
N VAL A 57 -16.74 11.32 5.12
CA VAL A 57 -15.29 11.47 4.95
C VAL A 57 -14.58 10.22 5.47
N GLN A 58 -14.99 9.72 6.63
CA GLN A 58 -14.39 8.54 7.25
C GLN A 58 -14.66 7.26 6.42
N ILE A 59 -15.88 7.10 5.91
CA ILE A 59 -16.23 6.02 4.96
C ILE A 59 -15.38 6.12 3.68
N GLY A 60 -15.18 7.32 3.15
CA GLY A 60 -14.29 7.55 2.02
C GLY A 60 -12.87 7.07 2.30
N TYR A 61 -12.31 7.43 3.46
CA TYR A 61 -10.99 6.95 3.90
C TYR A 61 -10.91 5.43 4.01
N ILE A 62 -11.94 4.79 4.58
CA ILE A 62 -12.03 3.32 4.67
C ILE A 62 -11.96 2.70 3.28
N ILE A 63 -12.78 3.17 2.34
CA ILE A 63 -12.83 2.65 0.97
C ILE A 63 -11.46 2.82 0.29
N VAL A 64 -10.85 4.01 0.41
CA VAL A 64 -9.54 4.27 -0.18
C VAL A 64 -8.47 3.33 0.39
N TYR A 65 -8.45 3.09 1.71
CA TYR A 65 -7.50 2.16 2.32
C TYR A 65 -7.69 0.72 1.84
N LEU A 66 -8.93 0.27 1.68
CA LEU A 66 -9.24 -1.05 1.12
C LEU A 66 -8.79 -1.17 -0.35
N VAL A 67 -9.03 -0.13 -1.14
CA VAL A 67 -8.60 -0.06 -2.55
C VAL A 67 -7.07 -0.06 -2.65
N LEU A 68 -6.37 0.68 -1.80
CA LEU A 68 -4.90 0.65 -1.73
C LEU A 68 -4.39 -0.73 -1.30
N ALA A 69 -5.04 -1.39 -0.35
CA ALA A 69 -4.68 -2.76 0.05
C ALA A 69 -4.82 -3.73 -1.13
N PHE A 70 -5.90 -3.63 -1.90
CA PHE A 70 -6.12 -4.42 -3.11
C PHE A 70 -5.05 -4.16 -4.18
N TYR A 71 -4.76 -2.89 -4.49
CA TYR A 71 -3.74 -2.56 -5.49
C TYR A 71 -2.31 -2.90 -5.03
N CYS A 72 -2.02 -2.81 -3.73
CA CYS A 72 -0.79 -3.30 -3.15
C CYS A 72 -0.67 -4.83 -3.34
N ALA A 73 -1.76 -5.57 -3.09
CA ALA A 73 -1.82 -7.01 -3.36
C ALA A 73 -1.58 -7.35 -4.84
N ARG A 74 -1.97 -6.45 -5.76
CA ARG A 74 -1.77 -6.60 -7.20
C ARG A 74 -0.43 -6.11 -7.75
N TRP A 75 0.50 -5.70 -6.87
CA TRP A 75 1.81 -5.15 -7.27
C TRP A 75 1.72 -3.87 -8.12
N ASN A 76 0.71 -3.04 -7.89
CA ASN A 76 0.59 -1.79 -8.63
C ASN A 76 1.65 -0.76 -8.19
N ARG A 77 2.23 -0.05 -9.16
CA ARG A 77 3.26 0.97 -8.94
C ARG A 77 2.63 2.20 -8.25
N GLY A 78 3.39 2.89 -7.40
CA GLY A 78 2.95 4.14 -6.76
C GLY A 78 1.97 4.01 -5.58
N VAL A 79 1.43 2.82 -5.29
CA VAL A 79 0.51 2.62 -4.15
C VAL A 79 1.18 2.91 -2.81
N LEU A 80 2.46 2.56 -2.65
CA LEU A 80 3.20 2.74 -1.41
C LEU A 80 3.37 4.22 -1.00
N PRO A 81 3.89 5.13 -1.85
CA PRO A 81 4.01 6.54 -1.48
C PRO A 81 2.65 7.20 -1.24
N VAL A 82 1.60 6.83 -2.01
CA VAL A 82 0.24 7.34 -1.78
C VAL A 82 -0.29 6.86 -0.43
N ALA A 83 -0.10 5.59 -0.07
CA ALA A 83 -0.48 5.06 1.23
C ALA A 83 0.24 5.77 2.38
N ALA A 84 1.55 6.04 2.23
CA ALA A 84 2.30 6.80 3.23
C ALA A 84 1.76 8.23 3.41
N ALA A 85 1.46 8.93 2.32
CA ALA A 85 0.92 10.29 2.38
C ALA A 85 -0.45 10.33 3.08
N LEU A 86 -1.36 9.42 2.74
CA LEU A 86 -2.67 9.33 3.41
C LEU A 86 -2.54 8.90 4.87
N ALA A 87 -1.59 8.02 5.19
CA ALA A 87 -1.29 7.63 6.57
C ALA A 87 -0.81 8.81 7.40
N ILE A 88 -0.01 9.73 6.86
CA ILE A 88 0.38 10.96 7.55
C ILE A 88 -0.86 11.82 7.86
N VAL A 89 -1.75 12.01 6.89
CA VAL A 89 -2.98 12.80 7.12
C VAL A 89 -3.85 12.15 8.19
N LEU A 90 -4.10 10.83 8.09
CA LEU A 90 -4.92 10.11 9.07
C LEU A 90 -4.27 10.12 10.46
N LEU A 91 -2.94 10.01 10.56
CA LEU A 91 -2.19 10.11 11.81
C LEU A 91 -2.44 11.46 12.49
N ILE A 92 -2.36 12.55 11.73
CA ILE A 92 -2.58 13.90 12.27
C ILE A 92 -4.03 14.04 12.76
N LEU A 93 -5.00 13.60 11.95
CA LEU A 93 -6.41 13.66 12.34
C LEU A 93 -6.70 12.83 13.60
N ALA A 94 -6.11 11.63 13.71
CA ALA A 94 -6.23 10.78 14.89
C ALA A 94 -5.60 11.44 16.14
N ALA A 95 -4.45 12.09 15.99
CA ALA A 95 -3.76 12.78 17.08
C ALA A 95 -4.57 13.96 17.64
N VAL A 96 -5.29 14.68 16.77
CA VAL A 96 -6.16 15.80 17.19
C VAL A 96 -7.50 15.29 17.75
N ALA A 97 -8.13 14.32 17.08
CA ALA A 97 -9.46 13.84 17.44
C ALA A 97 -9.46 12.90 18.66
N GLY A 98 -8.41 12.09 18.84
CA GLY A 98 -8.31 11.09 19.90
C GLY A 98 -8.58 11.65 21.31
N PRO A 99 -7.86 12.71 21.75
CA PRO A 99 -8.09 13.32 23.06
C PRO A 99 -9.52 13.88 23.24
N GLN A 100 -10.13 14.40 22.17
CA GLN A 100 -11.46 15.01 22.22
C GLN A 100 -12.60 14.02 22.44
N TRP A 101 -12.35 12.72 22.29
CA TRP A 101 -13.32 11.68 22.64
C TRP A 101 -13.46 11.53 24.15
N PHE A 102 -12.36 11.63 24.90
CA PHE A 102 -12.37 11.52 26.36
C PHE A 102 -13.10 12.71 27.03
N ASP A 103 -13.12 13.88 26.38
CA ASP A 103 -13.89 15.04 26.86
C ASP A 103 -15.41 14.86 26.76
N ARG A 104 -15.89 13.88 25.96
CA ARG A 104 -17.32 13.63 25.71
C ARG A 104 -18.00 12.78 26.77
N ASP A 105 -17.25 12.22 27.73
CA ASP A 105 -17.82 11.49 28.88
C ASP A 105 -18.43 12.42 29.94
N ARG A 106 -18.88 13.61 29.53
CA ARG A 106 -19.51 14.65 30.36
C ARG A 106 -20.96 14.86 29.95
N SER A 107 -21.77 15.34 30.89
CA SER A 107 -23.16 15.70 30.62
C SER A 107 -23.26 16.82 29.57
N GLY A 108 -24.27 16.74 28.69
CA GLY A 108 -24.52 17.73 27.63
C GLY A 108 -23.93 17.40 26.25
N TYR A 109 -23.13 16.34 26.12
CA TYR A 109 -22.64 15.86 24.82
C TYR A 109 -23.55 14.78 24.22
N THR A 110 -23.66 14.77 22.89
CA THR A 110 -24.27 13.65 22.15
C THR A 110 -23.42 12.40 22.37
N GLN A 111 -24.04 11.39 22.96
CA GLN A 111 -23.34 10.17 23.32
C GLN A 111 -23.11 9.28 22.09
N PRO A 112 -21.91 8.69 21.94
CA PRO A 112 -21.65 7.71 20.89
C PRO A 112 -22.45 6.42 21.13
N ASN A 113 -22.49 5.55 20.13
CA ASN A 113 -23.11 4.21 20.25
C ASN A 113 -22.31 3.28 21.18
N MET A 114 -21.06 3.63 21.47
CA MET A 114 -20.15 2.93 22.37
C MET A 114 -19.56 3.92 23.38
N ASN A 115 -18.93 3.41 24.44
CA ASN A 115 -18.23 4.24 25.41
C ASN A 115 -17.23 5.19 24.72
N ALA A 116 -17.28 6.48 25.06
CA ALA A 116 -16.49 7.52 24.40
C ALA A 116 -14.98 7.32 24.59
N ASP A 117 -14.55 6.91 25.78
CA ASP A 117 -13.14 6.59 26.07
C ASP A 117 -12.65 5.43 25.22
N LEU A 118 -13.49 4.41 24.98
CA LEU A 118 -13.14 3.30 24.08
C LEU A 118 -12.97 3.78 22.64
N VAL A 119 -13.86 4.63 22.14
CA VAL A 119 -13.72 5.24 20.80
C VAL A 119 -12.46 6.11 20.72
N GLY A 120 -12.16 6.87 21.79
CA GLY A 120 -10.95 7.66 21.91
C GLY A 120 -9.68 6.82 21.88
N LEU A 121 -9.63 5.73 22.64
CA LEU A 121 -8.53 4.77 22.66
C LEU A 121 -8.31 4.14 21.29
N LEU A 122 -9.38 3.68 20.63
CA LEU A 122 -9.30 3.09 19.30
C LEU A 122 -8.82 4.10 18.25
N THR A 123 -9.23 5.37 18.38
CA THR A 123 -8.74 6.47 17.53
C THR A 123 -7.25 6.71 17.76
N LEU A 124 -6.80 6.75 19.02
CA LEU A 124 -5.38 6.90 19.35
C LEU A 124 -4.53 5.71 18.87
N LEU A 125 -5.09 4.50 18.85
CA LEU A 125 -4.42 3.30 18.33
C LEU A 125 -4.11 3.41 16.82
N LEU A 126 -4.83 4.25 16.07
CA LEU A 126 -4.48 4.55 14.68
C LEU A 126 -3.11 5.22 14.56
N ILE A 127 -2.65 5.97 15.57
CA ILE A 127 -1.36 6.69 15.53
C ILE A 127 -0.18 5.73 15.35
N PRO A 128 0.08 4.77 16.27
CA PRO A 128 1.18 3.82 16.09
C PRO A 128 1.01 2.98 14.83
N LEU A 129 -0.23 2.66 14.46
CA LEU A 129 -0.52 1.90 13.24
C LEU A 129 -0.14 2.68 11.97
N GLN A 130 -0.42 3.98 11.93
CA GLN A 130 -0.03 4.85 10.81
C GLN A 130 1.49 5.05 10.77
N VAL A 131 2.17 5.21 11.91
CA VAL A 131 3.64 5.29 11.97
C VAL A 131 4.27 4.03 11.36
N LEU A 132 3.78 2.85 11.75
CA LEU A 132 4.23 1.58 11.17
C LEU A 132 3.94 1.51 9.67
N LEU A 133 2.73 1.90 9.24
CA LEU A 133 2.36 1.90 7.82
C LEU A 133 3.30 2.80 7.00
N ILE A 134 3.60 4.00 7.47
CA ILE A 134 4.55 4.92 6.82
C ILE A 134 5.93 4.25 6.71
N GLY A 135 6.47 3.73 7.82
CA GLY A 135 7.78 3.10 7.84
C GLY A 135 7.90 1.92 6.88
N PHE A 136 6.91 1.02 6.87
CA PHE A 136 6.90 -0.15 5.98
C PHE A 136 6.60 0.21 4.52
N ALA A 137 5.78 1.23 4.26
CA ALA A 137 5.55 1.72 2.91
C ALA A 137 6.82 2.34 2.31
N MET A 138 7.54 3.17 3.07
CA MET A 138 8.82 3.74 2.64
C MET A 138 9.89 2.65 2.46
N ARG A 139 9.94 1.65 3.34
CA ARG A 139 10.82 0.49 3.19
C ARG A 139 10.49 -0.30 1.92
N GLY A 140 9.21 -0.57 1.65
CA GLY A 140 8.79 -1.25 0.43
C GLY A 140 9.14 -0.44 -0.82
N PHE A 141 8.98 0.88 -0.78
CA PHE A 141 9.33 1.74 -1.91
C PHE A 141 10.82 1.67 -2.25
N GLY A 142 11.68 1.68 -1.22
CA GLY A 142 13.13 1.48 -1.37
C GLY A 142 13.58 0.05 -1.68
N GLN A 143 12.66 -0.90 -1.83
CA GLN A 143 12.93 -2.26 -2.33
C GLN A 143 12.68 -2.38 -3.84
N ASP A 144 12.70 -1.27 -4.57
CA ASP A 144 12.58 -1.23 -6.03
C ASP A 144 11.30 -1.87 -6.58
N TRP A 145 10.18 -1.77 -5.84
CA TRP A 145 8.87 -2.24 -6.30
C TRP A 145 8.41 -1.57 -7.61
N HIS A 146 8.95 -0.39 -7.89
CA HIS A 146 8.63 0.44 -9.04
C HIS A 146 9.52 0.15 -10.26
N VAL A 147 10.63 -0.57 -10.07
CA VAL A 147 11.60 -0.84 -11.13
C VAL A 147 11.11 -2.00 -11.98
N GLU A 148 11.16 -1.78 -13.29
CA GLU A 148 10.91 -2.78 -14.32
C GLU A 148 12.16 -2.81 -15.20
N ILE A 149 12.68 -4.00 -15.46
CA ILE A 149 13.83 -4.18 -16.34
C ILE A 149 13.34 -4.86 -17.60
N GLU A 150 13.73 -4.30 -18.74
CA GLU A 150 13.53 -4.86 -20.05
C GLU A 150 14.70 -5.80 -20.35
N GLU A 151 14.44 -7.11 -20.38
CA GLU A 151 15.42 -8.11 -20.79
C GLU A 151 15.06 -8.59 -22.22
N PRO A 152 16.03 -8.62 -23.17
CA PRO A 152 15.81 -9.27 -24.45
C PRO A 152 15.44 -10.74 -24.21
N SER A 153 14.35 -11.23 -24.80
CA SER A 153 13.97 -12.64 -24.68
C SER A 153 15.09 -13.51 -25.24
N ASP A 154 15.61 -14.44 -24.44
CA ASP A 154 16.59 -15.44 -24.89
C ASP A 154 16.03 -16.35 -26.00
N GLU A 155 14.71 -16.35 -26.22
CA GLU A 155 14.03 -17.09 -27.29
C GLU A 155 14.44 -16.62 -28.70
N GLY A 156 15.01 -15.43 -28.86
CA GLY A 156 15.61 -14.94 -30.10
C GLY A 156 17.08 -15.35 -30.32
N TYR A 157 17.75 -15.89 -29.30
CA TYR A 157 19.12 -16.40 -29.37
C TYR A 157 19.17 -17.94 -29.47
N GLY A 158 18.04 -18.57 -29.80
CA GLY A 158 17.93 -19.96 -30.24
C GLY A 158 18.18 -20.10 -31.75
N GLY A 159 19.04 -19.27 -32.34
CA GLY A 159 19.54 -19.53 -33.68
C GLY A 159 20.24 -20.89 -33.66
N SER A 160 19.64 -21.87 -34.31
CA SER A 160 20.19 -23.19 -34.59
C SER A 160 21.60 -23.07 -35.17
N TYR A 161 22.62 -22.97 -34.31
CA TYR A 161 23.97 -23.35 -34.70
C TYR A 161 23.99 -24.87 -34.74
N GLY A 162 23.88 -25.40 -35.94
CA GLY A 162 24.12 -26.82 -36.19
C GLY A 162 25.51 -27.20 -35.64
N PRO A 163 25.71 -28.43 -35.15
CA PRO A 163 27.00 -28.86 -34.63
C PRO A 163 28.09 -28.69 -35.71
N GLY A 164 28.93 -27.65 -35.57
CA GLY A 164 30.09 -27.44 -36.45
C GLY A 164 30.25 -26.05 -37.09
N GLU A 165 29.35 -25.09 -36.90
CA GLU A 165 29.56 -23.74 -37.47
C GLU A 165 30.38 -22.82 -36.53
N PRO A 166 31.43 -22.15 -37.06
CA PRO A 166 32.29 -21.28 -36.26
C PRO A 166 31.60 -19.97 -35.89
N VAL A 167 31.76 -19.56 -34.63
CA VAL A 167 31.23 -18.31 -34.09
C VAL A 167 31.92 -17.11 -34.76
N PRO A 168 31.18 -16.19 -35.40
CA PRO A 168 31.78 -15.00 -36.01
C PRO A 168 32.36 -14.08 -34.93
N GLY A 169 33.67 -13.82 -34.97
CA GLY A 169 34.35 -12.90 -34.05
C GLY A 169 35.50 -13.51 -33.23
N ALA A 170 35.80 -14.79 -33.40
CA ALA A 170 37.04 -15.39 -32.90
C ALA A 170 38.14 -15.29 -33.98
N ALA A 171 38.78 -14.12 -34.09
CA ALA A 171 40.05 -13.92 -34.78
C ALA A 171 40.89 -12.91 -34.01
#